data_AF-A0A4Q3F6Y5-F1
#
_entry.id   AF-A0A4Q3F6Y5-F1
#
_cell.length_a   1.000
_cell.length_b   1.000
_cell.length_c   1.000
_cell.angle_alpha   90.00
_cell.angle_beta   90.00
_cell.angle_gamma   90.00
#
_symmetry.space_group_name_H-M   'P 1'
#
loop_
_entity.id
_entity.type
_entity.pdbx_description
1 polymer ?
#
loop_
_entity_poly.entity_id
_entity_poly.type
_entity_poly.pdbx_seq_one_letter_code
_entity_poly.pdbx_strand_id
1 'polypeptide(L)'
;MRRVLERPRLSFWQILNMNFGFLGIQFGFALQNGNASRILQTFGADVEHLSLFWLAAPITGMIVQPIIGHYSDRTWTKLGRRKPYFLTGGLLAAAALIFLPNASFMAYILPPILVGAGMLMIMDASFNVAMEPFRALIADKLPDSQRGLGFSTQTFLIGLGAVAGSWMPYIFSEYLSISKAADQNHIPN
;
A
#
# COMPACT_ATOMS: atom_id res chain seq x y z
N MET A 1 -9.36 43.23 -6.66
CA MET A 1 -9.49 41.89 -7.26
C MET A 1 -8.20 41.10 -7.02
N ARG A 2 -8.22 40.06 -6.17
CA ARG A 2 -7.07 39.13 -6.08
C ARG A 2 -7.01 38.33 -7.38
N ARG A 3 -5.92 38.45 -8.16
CA ARG A 3 -5.66 37.50 -9.26
C ARG A 3 -5.64 36.10 -8.64
N VAL A 4 -6.59 35.26 -9.02
CA VAL A 4 -6.50 33.82 -8.76
C VAL A 4 -5.31 33.36 -9.58
N LEU A 5 -4.16 33.16 -8.94
CA LEU A 5 -2.97 32.64 -9.60
C LEU A 5 -3.34 31.22 -10.08
N GLU A 6 -3.49 31.07 -11.40
CA GLU A 6 -3.69 29.75 -12.00
C GLU A 6 -2.50 28.86 -11.67
N ARG A 7 -2.78 27.61 -11.33
CA ARG A 7 -1.74 26.62 -11.03
C ARG A 7 -0.90 26.35 -12.29
N PRO A 8 0.41 26.13 -12.14
CA PRO A 8 1.27 25.87 -13.28
C PRO A 8 0.82 24.63 -14.03
N ARG A 9 0.76 24.72 -15.36
CA ARG A 9 0.54 23.55 -16.21
C ARG A 9 1.76 22.64 -16.15
N LEU A 10 1.51 21.35 -15.97
CA LEU A 10 2.55 20.33 -15.97
C LEU A 10 2.59 19.58 -17.30
N SER A 11 3.77 19.13 -17.71
CA SER A 11 3.90 18.24 -18.87
C SER A 11 3.36 16.84 -18.56
N PHE A 12 3.08 16.06 -19.60
CA PHE A 12 2.65 14.67 -19.44
C PHE A 12 3.62 13.85 -18.58
N TRP A 13 4.93 13.97 -18.80
CA TRP A 13 5.96 13.27 -18.03
C TRP A 13 6.00 13.69 -16.56
N GLN A 14 5.73 14.97 -16.27
CA GLN A 14 5.62 15.45 -14.88
C GLN A 14 4.38 14.88 -14.20
N ILE A 15 3.25 14.77 -14.92
CA ILE A 15 2.01 14.15 -14.42
C ILE A 15 2.22 12.65 -14.19
N LEU A 16 2.91 11.96 -15.11
CA LEU A 16 3.24 10.54 -14.96
C LEU A 16 4.14 10.31 -13.75
N ASN A 17 5.25 11.05 -13.63
CA ASN A 17 6.19 10.94 -12.51
C ASN A 17 5.52 11.26 -11.17
N MET A 18 4.65 12.28 -11.15
CA MET A 18 3.88 12.61 -9.96
C MET A 18 2.96 11.47 -9.51
N ASN A 19 2.44 10.67 -10.45
CA ASN A 19 1.57 9.53 -10.18
C ASN A 19 2.31 8.20 -9.95
N PHE A 20 3.61 8.13 -10.24
CA PHE A 20 4.36 6.86 -10.26
C PHE A 20 4.32 6.10 -8.93
N GLY A 21 4.23 6.79 -7.80
CA GLY A 21 4.11 6.12 -6.49
C GLY A 21 2.85 5.28 -6.32
N PHE A 22 1.75 5.58 -7.03
CA PHE A 22 0.55 4.72 -7.03
C PHE A 22 0.81 3.35 -7.63
N LEU A 23 1.71 3.26 -8.62
CA LEU A 23 2.10 1.97 -9.18
C LEU A 23 2.69 1.08 -8.07
N GLY A 24 3.61 1.62 -7.26
CA GLY A 24 4.22 0.90 -6.15
C GLY A 24 3.23 0.52 -5.04
N ILE A 25 2.31 1.42 -4.69
CA ILE A 25 1.26 1.14 -3.70
C ILE A 25 0.36 -0.01 -4.19
N GLN A 26 -0.11 0.03 -5.44
CA GLN A 26 -0.98 -1.01 -5.98
C GLN A 26 -0.26 -2.33 -6.22
N PHE A 27 1.01 -2.25 -6.56
CA PHE A 27 1.88 -3.42 -6.64
C PHE A 27 1.97 -4.13 -5.29
N GLY A 28 2.24 -3.38 -4.21
CA GLY A 28 2.26 -3.92 -2.84
C GLY A 28 0.92 -4.48 -2.40
N PHE A 29 -0.18 -3.76 -2.65
CA PHE A 29 -1.54 -4.24 -2.37
C PHE A 29 -1.87 -5.54 -3.11
N ALA A 30 -1.47 -5.66 -4.38
CA ALA A 30 -1.70 -6.88 -5.15
C ALA A 30 -0.90 -8.07 -4.58
N LEU A 31 0.36 -7.85 -4.19
CA LEU A 31 1.17 -8.87 -3.52
C LEU A 31 0.56 -9.29 -2.18
N GLN A 32 0.09 -8.33 -1.37
CA GLN A 32 -0.60 -8.62 -0.13
C GLN A 32 -1.86 -9.43 -0.39
N ASN A 33 -2.78 -8.94 -1.22
CA ASN A 33 -4.06 -9.60 -1.46
C ASN A 33 -3.89 -11.00 -2.05
N GLY A 34 -2.91 -11.21 -2.93
CA GLY A 34 -2.60 -12.51 -3.51
C GLY A 34 -2.02 -13.53 -2.53
N ASN A 35 -1.49 -13.08 -1.38
CA ASN A 35 -0.80 -13.94 -0.40
C ASN A 35 -1.40 -13.90 1.01
N ALA A 36 -2.29 -12.95 1.33
CA ALA A 36 -2.79 -12.69 2.68
C ALA A 36 -3.42 -13.93 3.31
N SER A 37 -4.31 -14.62 2.59
CA SER A 37 -4.94 -15.85 3.07
C SER A 37 -3.93 -16.96 3.34
N ARG A 38 -2.88 -17.09 2.51
CA ARG A 38 -1.82 -18.09 2.70
C ARG A 38 -1.00 -17.75 3.95
N ILE A 39 -0.62 -16.49 4.10
CA ILE A 39 0.14 -16.00 5.25
C ILE A 39 -0.64 -16.28 6.54
N LEU A 40 -1.92 -15.87 6.61
CA LEU A 40 -2.77 -16.11 7.78
C LEU A 40 -2.88 -17.59 8.14
N GLN A 41 -3.02 -18.47 7.14
CA GLN A 41 -3.03 -19.92 7.37
C GLN A 41 -1.69 -20.45 7.91
N THR A 42 -0.55 -19.95 7.41
CA THR A 42 0.78 -20.28 7.98
C THR A 42 0.91 -19.88 9.44
N PHE A 43 0.23 -18.80 9.84
CA PHE A 43 0.16 -18.34 11.24
C PHE A 43 -0.97 -19.02 12.06
N GLY A 44 -1.61 -20.07 11.52
CA GLY A 44 -2.60 -20.88 12.23
C GLY A 44 -4.04 -20.38 12.14
N ALA A 45 -4.38 -19.52 11.17
CA ALA A 45 -5.76 -19.13 10.93
C ALA A 45 -6.55 -20.23 10.20
N ASP A 46 -7.69 -20.63 10.77
CA ASP A 46 -8.64 -21.51 10.09
C ASP A 46 -9.26 -20.82 8.88
N VAL A 47 -9.49 -21.60 7.82
CA VAL A 47 -10.09 -21.13 6.57
C VAL A 47 -11.46 -20.48 6.81
N GLU A 48 -12.24 -21.01 7.76
CA GLU A 48 -13.58 -20.52 8.11
C GLU A 48 -13.58 -19.11 8.73
N HIS A 49 -12.48 -18.73 9.39
CA HIS A 49 -12.34 -17.44 10.05
C HIS A 49 -11.62 -16.39 9.19
N LEU A 50 -11.08 -16.75 8.02
CA LEU A 50 -10.33 -15.83 7.15
C LEU A 50 -11.14 -14.58 6.78
N SER A 51 -12.44 -14.74 6.56
CA SER A 51 -13.35 -13.64 6.22
C SER A 51 -13.38 -12.53 7.28
N LEU A 52 -13.21 -12.87 8.57
CA LEU A 52 -13.16 -11.91 9.67
C LEU A 52 -11.90 -11.04 9.60
N PHE A 53 -10.76 -11.63 9.22
CA PHE A 53 -9.51 -10.88 9.04
C PHE A 53 -9.61 -9.88 7.89
N TRP A 54 -10.38 -10.20 6.84
CA TRP A 54 -10.63 -9.26 5.75
C TRP A 54 -11.46 -8.04 6.14
N LEU A 55 -12.17 -8.07 7.27
CA LEU A 55 -12.85 -6.90 7.82
C LEU A 55 -11.87 -5.91 8.47
N ALA A 56 -10.68 -6.38 8.89
CA ALA A 56 -9.69 -5.52 9.53
C ALA A 56 -9.18 -4.42 8.59
N ALA A 57 -8.98 -4.74 7.31
CA ALA A 57 -8.51 -3.79 6.30
C ALA A 57 -9.47 -2.58 6.10
N PRO A 58 -10.78 -2.75 5.82
CA PRO A 58 -11.70 -1.62 5.66
C PRO A 58 -11.92 -0.86 6.97
N ILE A 59 -11.93 -1.52 8.13
CA ILE A 59 -12.01 -0.84 9.44
C ILE A 59 -10.78 0.05 9.65
N THR A 60 -9.60 -0.49 9.38
CA THR A 60 -8.34 0.26 9.45
C THR A 60 -8.37 1.45 8.50
N GLY A 61 -8.80 1.26 7.26
CA GLY A 61 -8.96 2.33 6.28
C GLY A 61 -9.92 3.43 6.75
N MET A 62 -11.07 3.05 7.30
CA MET A 62 -12.08 3.98 7.82
C MET A 62 -11.53 4.91 8.92
N ILE A 63 -10.61 4.41 9.75
CA ILE A 63 -10.00 5.18 10.84
C ILE A 63 -8.78 5.96 10.33
N VAL A 64 -7.89 5.31 9.60
CA VAL A 64 -6.60 5.87 9.18
C VAL A 64 -6.78 6.98 8.14
N GLN A 65 -7.64 6.78 7.14
CA GLN A 65 -7.77 7.73 6.03
C GLN A 65 -8.20 9.15 6.48
N PRO A 66 -9.24 9.34 7.32
CA PRO A 66 -9.63 10.67 7.79
C PRO A 66 -8.55 11.34 8.64
N ILE A 67 -7.88 10.58 9.51
CA ILE A 67 -6.80 11.07 10.36
C ILE A 67 -5.65 11.58 9.49
N ILE A 68 -5.21 10.76 8.54
CA ILE A 68 -4.11 11.12 7.64
C ILE A 68 -4.50 12.27 6.72
N GLY A 69 -5.73 12.30 6.22
CA GLY A 69 -6.26 13.45 5.48
C GLY A 69 -6.13 14.74 6.29
N HIS A 70 -6.64 14.74 7.52
CA HIS A 70 -6.62 15.89 8.42
C HIS A 70 -5.19 16.37 8.74
N TYR A 71 -4.28 15.47 9.10
CA TYR A 71 -2.92 15.86 9.47
C TYR A 71 -2.05 16.19 8.25
N SER A 72 -2.20 15.47 7.15
CA SER A 72 -1.43 15.73 5.92
C SER A 72 -1.73 17.11 5.33
N ASP A 73 -2.92 17.66 5.56
CA ASP A 73 -3.28 19.01 5.13
C ASP A 73 -2.64 20.13 5.96
N ARG A 74 -2.13 19.83 7.16
CA ARG A 74 -1.61 20.84 8.11
C ARG A 74 -0.09 20.80 8.29
N THR A 75 0.53 19.68 7.96
CA THR A 75 1.97 19.49 8.17
C THR A 75 2.76 20.07 7.00
N TRP A 76 3.65 21.03 7.28
CA TRP A 76 4.58 21.58 6.29
C TRP A 76 6.01 21.21 6.64
N THR A 77 6.69 20.53 5.72
CA THR A 77 8.09 20.14 5.85
C THR A 77 8.91 20.63 4.66
N LYS A 78 10.23 20.43 4.69
CA LYS A 78 11.13 20.69 3.54
C LYS A 78 10.75 19.87 2.30
N LEU A 79 10.08 18.73 2.46
CA LEU A 79 9.60 17.89 1.35
C LEU A 79 8.28 18.42 0.75
N GLY A 80 7.64 19.38 1.42
CA GLY A 80 6.30 19.87 1.15
C GLY A 80 5.28 19.30 2.12
N ARG A 81 4.00 19.57 1.83
CA ARG A 81 2.88 19.28 2.71
C ARG A 81 2.51 17.79 2.79
N ARG A 82 2.19 17.20 1.64
CA ARG A 82 1.68 15.82 1.54
C ARG A 82 2.77 14.74 1.41
N LYS A 83 3.96 15.12 0.95
CA LYS A 83 5.05 14.16 0.64
C LYS A 83 5.55 13.34 1.82
N PRO A 84 5.70 13.89 3.04
CA PRO A 84 6.16 13.11 4.18
C PRO A 84 5.28 11.90 4.45
N TYR A 85 3.94 12.06 4.39
CA TYR A 85 3.00 11.00 4.73
C TYR A 85 3.10 9.81 3.79
N PHE A 86 3.07 10.05 2.48
CA PHE A 86 3.16 8.92 1.55
C PHE A 86 4.54 8.30 1.46
N LEU A 87 5.61 9.05 1.76
CA LEU A 87 6.94 8.48 1.90
C LEU A 87 7.02 7.59 3.14
N THR A 88 6.50 8.05 4.27
CA THR A 88 6.44 7.25 5.50
C THR A 88 5.58 6.01 5.31
N GLY A 89 4.38 6.14 4.75
CA GLY A 89 3.51 5.00 4.44
C GLY A 89 4.16 4.01 3.47
N GLY A 90 4.82 4.49 2.42
CA GLY A 90 5.56 3.64 1.48
C GLY A 90 6.73 2.89 2.13
N LEU A 91 7.51 3.57 2.98
CA LEU A 91 8.63 2.95 3.71
C LEU A 91 8.14 1.92 4.74
N LEU A 92 7.06 2.23 5.47
CA LEU A 92 6.46 1.30 6.43
C LEU A 92 5.87 0.07 5.71
N ALA A 93 5.21 0.27 4.56
CA ALA A 93 4.70 -0.85 3.75
C ALA A 93 5.83 -1.72 3.19
N ALA A 94 6.92 -1.10 2.69
CA ALA A 94 8.09 -1.84 2.21
C ALA A 94 8.76 -2.64 3.35
N ALA A 95 8.92 -2.03 4.53
CA ALA A 95 9.43 -2.72 5.71
C ALA A 95 8.52 -3.89 6.09
N ALA A 96 7.20 -3.68 6.16
CA ALA A 96 6.25 -4.73 6.48
C ALA A 96 6.35 -5.91 5.49
N LEU A 97 6.44 -5.66 4.18
CA LEU A 97 6.62 -6.71 3.17
C LEU A 97 7.92 -7.51 3.36
N ILE A 98 9.01 -6.88 3.78
CA ILE A 98 10.30 -7.53 4.00
C ILE A 98 10.31 -8.34 5.31
N PHE A 99 9.69 -7.82 6.36
CA PHE A 99 9.68 -8.45 7.67
C PHE A 99 8.60 -9.53 7.82
N LEU A 100 7.49 -9.44 7.10
CA LEU A 100 6.35 -10.36 7.21
C LEU A 100 6.74 -11.84 7.02
N PRO A 101 7.55 -12.25 6.02
CA PRO A 101 8.02 -13.63 5.89
C PRO A 101 8.90 -14.09 7.06
N ASN A 102 9.56 -13.17 7.75
CA ASN A 102 10.47 -13.42 8.85
C ASN A 102 9.83 -13.18 10.22
N ALA A 103 8.53 -12.86 10.29
CA ALA A 103 7.86 -12.46 11.53
C ALA A 103 7.63 -13.61 12.52
N SER A 104 8.06 -14.83 12.19
CA SER A 104 8.03 -15.99 13.08
C SER A 104 8.76 -15.76 14.39
N PHE A 105 9.80 -14.91 14.44
CA PHE A 105 10.44 -14.56 15.71
C PHE A 105 9.50 -13.83 16.69
N MET A 106 8.45 -13.17 16.21
CA MET A 106 7.47 -12.49 17.07
C MET A 106 6.47 -13.48 17.70
N ALA A 107 6.38 -14.70 17.17
CA ALA A 107 5.55 -15.77 17.73
C ALA A 107 6.00 -16.21 19.14
N TYR A 108 7.24 -15.90 19.54
CA TYR A 108 7.73 -16.12 20.90
C TYR A 108 7.11 -15.16 21.94
N ILE A 109 6.53 -14.04 21.49
CA ILE A 109 6.01 -12.98 22.37
C ILE A 109 4.48 -12.85 22.26
N LEU A 110 3.92 -13.10 21.08
CA LEU A 110 2.48 -13.05 20.82
C LEU A 110 2.00 -14.33 20.12
N PRO A 111 0.71 -14.70 20.26
CA PRO A 111 0.10 -15.76 19.46
C PRO A 111 0.38 -15.57 17.95
N PRO A 112 0.82 -16.62 17.22
CA PRO A 112 1.18 -16.54 15.81
C PRO A 112 0.12 -15.85 14.95
N ILE A 113 -1.16 -16.19 15.16
CA ILE A 113 -2.28 -15.62 14.42
C ILE A 113 -2.41 -14.10 14.59
N LEU A 114 -2.11 -13.58 15.79
CA LEU A 114 -2.13 -12.14 16.06
C LEU A 114 -0.93 -11.43 15.42
N VAL A 115 0.23 -12.11 15.33
CA VAL A 115 1.39 -11.60 14.58
C VAL A 115 1.04 -11.47 13.11
N GLY A 116 0.52 -12.53 12.49
CA GLY A 116 0.14 -12.54 11.08
C GLY A 116 -0.91 -11.48 10.75
N ALA A 117 -2.00 -11.44 11.53
CA ALA A 117 -3.07 -10.46 11.36
C ALA A 117 -2.57 -9.03 11.62
N GLY A 118 -1.82 -8.80 12.69
CA GLY A 118 -1.27 -7.49 13.05
C GLY A 118 -0.33 -6.95 11.98
N MET A 119 0.54 -7.78 11.42
CA MET A 119 1.44 -7.37 10.34
C MET A 119 0.68 -7.02 9.06
N LEU A 120 -0.36 -7.79 8.70
CA LEU A 120 -1.23 -7.44 7.57
C LEU A 120 -1.96 -6.11 7.82
N MET A 121 -2.48 -5.89 9.03
CA MET A 121 -3.14 -4.64 9.41
C MET A 121 -2.18 -3.44 9.38
N ILE A 122 -0.94 -3.60 9.84
CA ILE A 122 0.09 -2.55 9.77
C ILE A 122 0.38 -2.21 8.30
N MET A 123 0.45 -3.22 7.43
CA MET A 123 0.68 -3.03 6.02
C MET A 123 -0.50 -2.31 5.34
N ASP A 124 -1.74 -2.68 5.67
CA ASP A 124 -2.96 -1.99 5.22
C ASP A 124 -3.00 -0.53 5.68
N ALA A 125 -2.67 -0.29 6.95
CA ALA A 125 -2.57 1.06 7.49
C ALA A 125 -1.51 1.87 6.71
N SER A 126 -0.35 1.27 6.45
CA SER A 126 0.75 1.91 5.74
C SER A 126 0.37 2.29 4.30
N PHE A 127 -0.34 1.40 3.59
CA PHE A 127 -0.86 1.72 2.27
C PHE A 127 -1.92 2.83 2.32
N ASN A 128 -2.83 2.82 3.30
CA ASN A 128 -3.83 3.88 3.48
C ASN A 128 -3.19 5.24 3.80
N VAL A 129 -2.15 5.26 4.64
CA VAL A 129 -1.36 6.45 4.95
C VAL A 129 -0.74 7.04 3.68
N ALA A 130 -0.31 6.17 2.74
CA ALA A 130 0.29 6.61 1.50
C ALA A 130 -0.73 7.04 0.43
N MET A 131 -1.82 6.30 0.29
CA MET A 131 -2.75 6.45 -0.82
C MET A 131 -3.49 7.80 -0.82
N GLU A 132 -4.00 8.21 0.34
CA GLU A 132 -4.85 9.41 0.46
C GLU A 132 -4.11 10.71 0.09
N PRO A 133 -2.94 11.03 0.68
CA PRO A 133 -2.19 12.23 0.31
C PRO A 133 -1.72 12.22 -1.15
N PHE A 134 -1.51 11.04 -1.72
CA PHE A 134 -1.08 10.88 -3.11
C PHE A 134 -2.22 11.22 -4.07
N ARG A 135 -3.45 10.77 -3.79
CA ARG A 135 -4.65 11.12 -4.57
C ARG A 135 -4.94 12.61 -4.50
N ALA A 136 -4.81 13.20 -3.32
CA ALA A 136 -5.03 14.63 -3.10
C ALA A 136 -3.94 15.50 -3.78
N LEU A 137 -2.75 14.96 -4.04
CA LEU A 137 -1.65 15.69 -4.70
C LEU A 137 -2.00 16.15 -6.11
N ILE A 138 -2.80 15.38 -6.86
CA ILE A 138 -3.31 15.76 -8.18
C ILE A 138 -4.14 17.03 -8.06
N ALA A 139 -5.11 17.01 -7.14
CA ALA A 139 -6.02 18.11 -6.89
C ALA A 139 -5.34 19.32 -6.24
N ASP A 140 -4.11 19.19 -5.73
CA ASP A 140 -3.29 20.30 -5.23
C ASP A 140 -2.43 20.94 -6.32
N LYS A 141 -1.84 20.12 -7.21
CA LYS A 141 -0.81 20.57 -8.16
C LYS A 141 -1.34 20.93 -9.53
N LEU A 142 -2.40 20.27 -10.00
CA LEU A 142 -2.89 20.47 -11.37
C LEU A 142 -3.96 21.57 -11.42
N PRO A 143 -3.96 22.40 -12.48
CA PRO A 143 -5.11 23.22 -12.83
C PRO A 143 -6.28 22.34 -13.25
N ASP A 144 -7.51 22.85 -13.19
CA ASP A 144 -8.73 22.09 -13.43
C ASP A 144 -8.75 21.42 -14.81
N SER A 145 -8.19 22.09 -15.82
CA SER A 145 -8.04 21.57 -17.18
C SER A 145 -7.14 20.32 -17.29
N GLN A 146 -6.27 20.07 -16.30
CA GLN A 146 -5.36 18.91 -16.28
C GLN A 146 -5.73 17.86 -15.25
N ARG A 147 -6.70 18.11 -14.36
CA ARG A 147 -7.12 17.13 -13.33
C ARG A 147 -7.62 15.82 -13.95
N GLY A 148 -8.38 15.90 -15.05
CA GLY A 148 -8.84 14.72 -15.79
C GLY A 148 -7.67 13.86 -16.25
N LEU A 149 -6.66 14.46 -16.88
CA LEU A 149 -5.44 13.75 -17.28
C LEU A 149 -4.71 13.17 -16.05
N GLY A 150 -4.58 13.94 -14.97
CA GLY A 150 -3.96 13.50 -13.72
C GLY A 150 -4.60 12.24 -13.14
N PHE A 151 -5.92 12.24 -12.97
CA PHE A 151 -6.66 11.08 -12.43
C PHE A 151 -6.65 9.90 -13.40
N SER A 152 -6.73 10.12 -14.72
CA SER A 152 -6.63 9.05 -15.71
C SER A 152 -5.26 8.37 -15.70
N THR A 153 -4.17 9.15 -15.61
CA THR A 153 -2.81 8.60 -15.46
C THR A 153 -2.67 7.82 -14.16
N GLN A 154 -3.27 8.31 -13.06
CA GLN A 154 -3.29 7.58 -11.80
C GLN A 154 -4.00 6.22 -11.94
N THR A 155 -5.19 6.19 -12.54
CA THR A 155 -5.96 4.96 -12.78
C THR A 155 -5.21 3.97 -13.66
N PHE A 156 -4.55 4.46 -14.72
CA PHE A 156 -3.70 3.62 -15.57
C PHE A 156 -2.57 2.96 -14.77
N LEU A 157 -1.84 3.73 -13.97
CA LEU A 157 -0.75 3.21 -13.13
C LEU A 157 -1.27 2.28 -12.03
N ILE A 158 -2.47 2.51 -11.52
CA ILE A 158 -3.14 1.61 -10.58
C ILE A 158 -3.36 0.23 -11.22
N GLY A 159 -3.91 0.20 -12.43
CA GLY A 159 -4.12 -1.05 -13.17
C GLY A 159 -2.81 -1.76 -13.48
N LEU A 160 -1.81 -1.03 -13.97
CA LEU A 160 -0.49 -1.57 -14.28
C LEU A 160 0.20 -2.17 -13.04
N GLY A 161 0.18 -1.45 -11.91
CA GLY A 161 0.75 -1.91 -10.65
C GLY A 161 0.05 -3.17 -10.12
N ALA A 162 -1.29 -3.21 -10.20
CA ALA A 162 -2.07 -4.37 -9.77
C ALA A 162 -1.75 -5.62 -10.61
N VAL A 163 -1.71 -5.49 -11.94
CA VAL A 163 -1.35 -6.60 -12.83
C VAL A 163 0.07 -7.08 -12.57
N ALA A 164 1.05 -6.16 -12.53
CA ALA A 164 2.45 -6.49 -12.28
C ALA A 164 2.64 -7.17 -10.91
N GLY A 165 1.98 -6.68 -9.86
CA GLY A 165 2.05 -7.27 -8.52
C GLY A 165 1.41 -8.64 -8.46
N SER A 166 0.29 -8.84 -9.16
CA SER A 166 -0.41 -10.13 -9.19
C SER A 166 0.35 -11.19 -9.98
N TRP A 167 1.10 -10.80 -11.01
CA TRP A 167 1.93 -11.69 -11.82
C TRP A 167 3.27 -12.05 -11.17
N MET A 168 3.80 -11.22 -10.26
CA MET A 168 5.13 -11.46 -9.71
C MET A 168 5.30 -12.83 -9.02
N PRO A 169 4.36 -13.33 -8.19
CA PRO A 169 4.49 -14.67 -7.61
C PRO A 169 4.57 -15.78 -8.65
N TYR A 170 3.82 -15.65 -9.75
CA TYR A 170 3.87 -16.59 -10.88
C TYR A 170 5.21 -16.52 -11.60
N ILE A 171 5.74 -15.31 -11.83
CA ILE A 171 7.04 -15.13 -12.48
C ILE A 171 8.15 -15.78 -11.65
N PHE A 172 8.17 -15.53 -10.34
CA PHE A 172 9.17 -16.08 -9.43
C PHE A 172 9.11 -17.59 -9.33
N SER A 173 7.92 -18.18 -9.36
CA SER A 173 7.80 -19.62 -9.28
C SER A 173 8.14 -20.35 -10.56
N GLU A 174 7.65 -19.86 -11.71
CA GLU A 174 7.75 -20.61 -12.96
C GLU A 174 9.06 -20.30 -13.71
N TYR A 175 9.56 -19.07 -13.64
CA TYR A 175 10.74 -18.65 -14.40
C TYR A 175 12.00 -18.56 -13.56
N LEU A 176 11.89 -18.36 -12.24
CA LEU A 176 13.05 -18.28 -11.34
C LEU A 176 13.16 -19.49 -10.39
N SER A 177 12.26 -20.47 -10.50
CA SER A 177 12.22 -21.68 -9.67
C SER A 177 12.26 -21.41 -8.15
N ILE A 178 11.78 -20.23 -7.72
CA ILE A 178 11.63 -19.90 -6.31
C ILE A 178 10.38 -20.63 -5.81
N SER A 179 10.56 -21.56 -4.86
CA SER A 179 9.46 -22.36 -4.31
C SER A 179 8.30 -21.48 -3.83
N LYS A 180 7.06 -21.81 -4.24
CA LYS A 180 5.82 -21.22 -3.70
C LYS A 180 5.53 -21.68 -2.26
N ALA A 181 6.20 -22.72 -1.81
CA ALA A 181 6.02 -23.31 -0.50
C ALA A 181 7.13 -22.84 0.44
N ALA A 182 6.75 -22.17 1.53
CA ALA A 182 7.47 -22.35 2.77
C ALA A 182 7.31 -23.83 3.15
N ASP A 183 8.39 -24.52 3.49
CA ASP A 183 8.34 -25.91 3.95
C ASP A 183 7.22 -26.05 4.99
N GLN A 184 6.30 -27.00 4.74
CA GLN A 184 5.15 -27.30 5.62
C GLN A 184 5.56 -27.67 7.06
N ASN A 185 6.86 -27.82 7.32
CA ASN A 185 7.45 -28.20 8.60
C ASN A 185 8.01 -27.04 9.44
N HIS A 186 7.81 -25.78 9.05
CA HIS A 186 8.15 -24.62 9.90
C HIS A 186 6.89 -23.94 10.46
N ILE A 187 6.07 -24.73 11.15
CA ILE A 187 5.28 -24.14 12.24
C ILE A 187 6.32 -23.74 13.30
N PRO A 188 6.41 -22.47 13.75
CA PRO A 188 7.27 -22.12 14.86
C PRO A 188 6.82 -22.96 16.07
N ASN A 189 7.67 -23.87 16.52
CA ASN A 189 7.58 -24.43 17.87
C ASN A 189 7.90 -23.35 18.90
#